data_AF-A0AA86PL18-F1
#
_entry.id   AF-A0AA86PL18-F1
#
_cell.length_a   1.000
_cell.length_b   1.000
_cell.length_c   1.000
_cell.angle_alpha   90.00
_cell.angle_beta   90.00
_cell.angle_gamma   90.00
#
_symmetry.space_group_name_H-M   'P 1'
#
loop_
_entity.id
_entity.type
_entity.pdbx_description
1 polymer ?
#
loop_
_entity_poly.entity_id
_entity_poly.type
_entity_poly.pdbx_seq_one_letter_code
_entity_poly.pdbx_strand_id
1 'polypeptide(L)'
;MLTKEYKIWTESDRQQLITAIQQSKRKCGQVDWDEVAKCMPSRSRQQCKSYFMNIMKKNCDVKMVKYHTWTEQEECILLQQAEVEHKNWEVIKHNYFPNLSSHQIQAKYSYLQLQQAKAQIKLINNIPQIQISQSINLFDYFTNQTLVSQLQSLLSVVSQ
;
A
#
# COMPACT_ATOMS: atom_id res chain seq x y z
N MET A 1 18.18 25.79 -1.60
CA MET A 1 17.68 24.41 -1.38
C MET A 1 18.88 23.52 -1.14
N LEU A 2 19.15 23.10 0.10
CA LEU A 2 20.29 22.21 0.41
C LEU A 2 19.92 20.80 -0.05
N THR A 3 20.59 20.32 -1.10
CA THR A 3 20.50 18.94 -1.57
C THR A 3 21.00 18.02 -0.46
N LYS A 4 20.15 17.08 -0.03
CA LYS A 4 20.48 16.14 1.04
C LYS A 4 21.44 15.09 0.46
N GLU A 5 22.72 15.44 0.37
CA GLU A 5 23.75 14.57 -0.17
C GLU A 5 23.80 13.25 0.64
N TYR A 6 23.61 12.14 -0.07
CA TYR A 6 23.68 10.81 0.52
C TYR A 6 25.15 10.43 0.69
N LYS A 7 25.71 10.72 1.87
CA LYS A 7 27.11 10.40 2.18
C LYS A 7 27.28 8.89 2.48
N ILE A 8 28.24 8.23 1.85
CA ILE A 8 28.58 6.82 2.10
C ILE A 8 29.33 6.70 3.44
N TRP A 9 29.02 5.68 4.24
CA TRP A 9 29.70 5.43 5.53
C TRP A 9 31.06 4.77 5.33
N THR A 10 32.13 5.48 5.66
CA THR A 10 33.52 4.99 5.57
C THR A 10 33.94 4.26 6.85
N GLU A 11 35.11 3.63 6.85
CA GLU A 11 35.68 3.02 8.07
C GLU A 11 36.01 4.08 9.13
N SER A 12 36.51 5.25 8.73
CA SER A 12 36.75 6.37 9.63
C SER A 12 35.44 6.85 10.29
N ASP A 13 34.37 6.99 9.50
CA ASP A 13 33.04 7.36 10.02
C ASP A 13 32.54 6.31 11.04
N ARG A 14 32.81 5.01 10.79
CA ARG A 14 32.45 3.91 11.70
C ARG A 14 33.18 4.01 13.03
N GLN A 15 34.50 4.18 13.00
CA GLN A 15 35.33 4.28 14.19
C GLN A 15 34.92 5.50 15.03
N GLN A 16 34.72 6.64 14.39
CA GLN A 16 34.27 7.86 15.06
C GLN A 16 32.89 7.67 15.71
N LEU A 17 31.96 7.01 15.03
CA LEU A 17 30.64 6.70 15.59
C LEU A 17 30.74 5.77 16.82
N ILE A 18 31.56 4.73 16.77
CA ILE A 18 31.74 3.79 17.90
C ILE A 18 32.31 4.52 19.12
N THR A 19 33.35 5.34 18.92
CA THR A 19 33.94 6.15 19.98
C THR A 19 32.94 7.12 20.59
N ALA A 20 32.18 7.84 19.75
CA ALA A 20 31.16 8.77 20.22
C ALA A 20 30.03 8.06 21.01
N ILE A 21 29.64 6.85 20.61
CA ILE A 21 28.64 6.04 21.32
C ILE A 21 29.17 5.58 22.68
N GLN A 22 30.44 5.18 22.77
CA GLN A 22 31.05 4.79 24.04
C GLN A 22 31.12 5.96 25.01
N GLN A 23 31.46 7.16 24.53
CA GLN A 23 31.55 8.38 25.34
C GLN A 23 30.18 8.92 25.78
N SER A 24 29.15 8.78 24.95
CA SER A 24 27.79 9.26 25.22
C SER A 24 26.92 8.26 26.00
N LYS A 25 27.46 7.09 26.37
CA LYS A 25 26.72 6.05 27.07
C LYS A 25 26.50 6.44 28.53
N ARG A 26 25.24 6.55 28.94
CA ARG A 26 24.83 6.82 30.33
C ARG A 26 25.05 5.59 31.21
N LYS A 27 25.07 5.77 32.54
CA LYS A 27 25.22 4.67 33.53
C LYS A 27 24.17 3.56 33.38
N CYS A 28 22.97 3.89 32.90
CA CYS A 28 21.89 2.94 32.60
C CYS A 28 22.06 2.17 31.28
N GLY A 29 23.15 2.40 30.54
CA GLY A 29 23.43 1.76 29.25
C GLY A 29 22.77 2.42 28.04
N GLN A 30 21.94 3.44 28.25
CA GLN A 30 21.31 4.20 27.17
C GLN A 30 22.32 5.13 26.48
N VAL A 31 22.29 5.16 25.15
CA VAL A 31 23.12 6.05 24.31
C VAL A 31 22.43 7.39 24.12
N ASP A 32 23.13 8.48 24.41
CA ASP A 32 22.67 9.84 24.11
C ASP A 32 22.99 10.22 22.65
N TRP A 33 22.01 10.05 21.78
CA TRP A 33 22.17 10.27 20.34
C TRP A 33 22.39 11.74 19.96
N ASP A 34 21.96 12.68 20.82
CA ASP A 34 22.14 14.11 20.59
C ASP A 34 23.62 14.48 20.80
N GLU A 35 24.27 13.91 21.81
CA GLU A 35 25.74 14.02 21.99
C GLU A 35 26.51 13.32 20.86
N VAL A 36 26.09 12.13 20.43
CA VAL A 36 26.72 11.43 19.29
C VAL A 36 26.68 12.27 18.02
N ALA A 37 25.58 12.98 17.76
CA ALA A 37 25.44 13.82 16.58
C ALA A 37 26.40 15.03 16.62
N LYS A 38 26.66 15.61 17.80
CA LYS A 38 27.65 16.69 17.96
C LYS A 38 29.06 16.23 17.60
N CYS A 39 29.40 14.97 17.91
CA CYS A 39 30.67 14.37 17.53
C CYS A 39 30.77 14.00 16.05
N MET A 40 29.66 14.11 15.28
CA MET A 40 29.56 13.68 13.87
C MET A 40 28.98 14.82 13.00
N PRO A 41 29.71 15.93 12.78
CA PRO A 41 29.17 17.14 12.14
C PRO A 41 28.64 16.94 10.71
N SER A 42 29.09 15.88 10.02
CA SER A 42 28.62 15.53 8.67
C SER A 42 27.41 14.60 8.65
N ARG A 43 26.87 14.21 9.82
CA ARG A 43 25.78 13.25 9.96
C ARG A 43 24.73 13.74 10.93
N SER A 44 23.46 13.50 10.61
CA SER A 44 22.39 13.76 11.56
C SER A 44 22.30 12.67 12.62
N ARG A 45 21.75 13.04 13.77
CA ARG A 45 21.34 12.11 14.85
C ARG A 45 20.64 10.86 14.33
N GLN A 46 19.68 11.05 13.42
CA GLN A 46 18.89 9.95 12.85
C GLN A 46 19.75 9.03 11.97
N GLN A 47 20.70 9.58 11.21
CA GLN A 47 21.64 8.78 10.42
C GLN A 47 22.54 7.94 11.33
N CYS A 48 23.12 8.54 12.38
CA CYS A 48 23.98 7.82 13.33
C CYS A 48 23.23 6.68 14.03
N LYS A 49 22.02 6.97 14.55
CA LYS A 49 21.18 5.96 15.21
C LYS A 49 20.81 4.82 14.26
N SER A 50 20.32 5.16 13.06
CA SER A 50 19.90 4.15 12.08
C SER A 50 21.07 3.27 11.65
N TYR A 51 22.24 3.86 11.43
CA TYR A 51 23.41 3.12 11.00
C TYR A 51 23.94 2.18 12.08
N PHE A 52 24.04 2.65 13.34
CA PHE A 52 24.43 1.81 14.47
C PHE A 52 23.48 0.63 14.68
N MET A 53 22.16 0.87 14.64
CA MET A 53 21.17 -0.21 14.75
C MET A 53 21.32 -1.23 13.62
N ASN A 54 21.63 -0.78 12.40
CA ASN A 54 21.86 -1.67 11.27
C ASN A 54 23.16 -2.47 11.41
N ILE A 55 24.24 -1.90 11.96
CA ILE A 55 25.47 -2.63 12.30
C ILE A 55 25.20 -3.66 13.38
N MET A 56 24.52 -3.28 14.47
CA MET A 56 24.19 -4.18 15.57
C MET A 56 23.34 -5.36 15.07
N LYS A 57 22.37 -5.11 14.17
CA LYS A 57 21.61 -6.18 13.50
C LYS A 57 22.45 -7.09 12.60
N LYS A 58 23.57 -6.62 12.07
CA LYS A 58 24.48 -7.42 11.22
C LYS A 58 25.51 -8.20 12.03
N ASN A 59 25.96 -7.65 13.16
CA ASN A 59 27.02 -8.22 14.01
C ASN A 59 26.47 -9.14 15.10
N CYS A 60 25.22 -8.95 15.52
CA CYS A 60 24.52 -10.01 16.23
C CYS A 60 24.10 -11.05 15.18
N ASP A 61 24.31 -12.34 15.45
CA ASP A 61 23.73 -13.47 14.70
C ASP A 61 22.20 -13.54 14.82
N VAL A 62 21.54 -12.39 14.91
CA VAL A 62 20.12 -12.25 14.61
C VAL A 62 20.03 -12.45 13.11
N LYS A 63 19.99 -13.72 12.69
CA LYS A 63 19.42 -14.14 11.40
C LYS A 63 18.23 -13.22 11.20
N MET A 64 18.31 -12.33 10.21
CA MET A 64 17.17 -11.53 9.78
C MET A 64 16.02 -12.53 9.71
N VAL A 65 15.03 -12.37 10.58
CA VAL A 65 13.83 -13.22 10.54
C VAL A 65 13.38 -13.06 9.10
N LYS A 66 13.54 -14.13 8.30
CA LYS A 66 13.26 -14.09 6.88
C LYS A 66 11.88 -13.47 6.78
N TYR A 67 11.77 -12.33 6.09
CA TYR A 67 10.47 -11.69 5.90
C TYR A 67 9.52 -12.78 5.41
N HIS A 68 8.37 -12.91 6.06
CA HIS A 68 7.42 -13.93 5.67
C HIS A 68 7.02 -13.68 4.21
N THR A 69 7.32 -14.65 3.35
CA THR A 69 6.96 -14.61 1.94
C THR A 69 5.54 -15.15 1.82
N TRP A 70 4.60 -14.25 1.55
CA TRP A 70 3.21 -14.62 1.30
C TRP A 70 3.09 -15.38 -0.02
N THR A 71 2.47 -16.56 0.05
CA THR A 71 2.05 -17.34 -1.11
C THR A 71 0.67 -16.93 -1.59
N GLU A 72 0.33 -17.21 -2.85
CA GLU A 72 -1.00 -16.93 -3.41
C GLU A 72 -2.12 -17.64 -2.62
N GLN A 73 -1.85 -18.86 -2.12
CA GLN A 73 -2.77 -19.62 -1.28
C GLN A 73 -3.04 -18.89 0.04
N GLU A 74 -1.99 -18.40 0.70
CA GLU A 74 -2.12 -17.64 1.95
C GLU A 74 -2.85 -16.32 1.73
N GLU A 75 -2.63 -15.65 0.60
CA GLU A 75 -3.36 -14.44 0.23
C GLU A 75 -4.86 -14.70 0.04
N CYS A 76 -5.19 -15.80 -0.64
CA CYS A 76 -6.58 -16.23 -0.83
C CYS A 76 -7.26 -16.52 0.51
N ILE A 77 -6.60 -17.29 1.39
CA ILE A 77 -7.10 -17.58 2.74
C ILE A 77 -7.28 -16.27 3.52
N LEU A 78 -6.32 -15.35 3.49
CA LEU A 78 -6.40 -14.08 4.18
C LEU A 78 -7.60 -13.25 3.72
N LEU A 79 -7.84 -13.15 2.41
CA LEU A 79 -8.97 -12.40 1.88
C LEU A 79 -10.31 -13.04 2.27
N GLN A 80 -10.43 -14.36 2.15
CA GLN A 80 -11.64 -15.09 2.51
C GLN A 80 -11.96 -14.96 4.00
N GLN A 81 -10.97 -15.19 4.87
CA GLN A 81 -11.20 -15.18 6.31
C GLN A 81 -11.38 -13.76 6.85
N ALA A 82 -10.79 -12.74 6.21
CA ALA A 82 -11.09 -11.35 6.54
C ALA A 82 -12.57 -10.98 6.30
N GLU A 83 -13.22 -11.61 5.32
CA GLU A 83 -14.65 -11.42 5.05
C GLU A 83 -15.51 -12.17 6.08
N VAL A 84 -15.22 -13.46 6.30
CA VAL A 84 -15.96 -14.34 7.23
C VAL A 84 -15.87 -13.85 8.67
N GLU A 85 -14.67 -13.52 9.13
CA GLU A 85 -14.41 -13.11 10.52
C GLU A 85 -14.57 -11.60 10.73
N HIS A 86 -15.11 -10.88 9.74
CA HIS A 86 -15.31 -9.42 9.77
C HIS A 86 -14.05 -8.64 10.21
N LYS A 87 -12.90 -9.03 9.65
CA LYS A 87 -11.58 -8.44 9.94
C LYS A 87 -11.16 -8.58 11.41
N ASN A 88 -11.63 -9.62 12.10
CA ASN A 88 -11.10 -9.99 13.42
C ASN A 88 -9.70 -10.60 13.29
N TRP A 89 -8.69 -9.73 13.30
CA TRP A 89 -7.29 -10.10 13.05
C TRP A 89 -6.72 -11.07 14.09
N GLU A 90 -7.21 -11.04 15.33
CA GLU A 90 -6.74 -11.97 16.37
C GLU A 90 -7.24 -13.39 16.11
N VAL A 91 -8.50 -13.55 15.69
CA VAL A 91 -9.05 -14.86 15.29
C VAL A 91 -8.36 -15.38 14.04
N ILE A 92 -8.19 -14.53 13.02
CA ILE A 92 -7.53 -14.91 11.76
C ILE A 92 -6.07 -15.32 12.02
N LYS A 93 -5.35 -14.57 12.85
CA LYS A 93 -4.00 -14.92 13.27
C LYS A 93 -3.96 -16.26 13.98
N HIS A 94 -4.80 -16.45 15.00
CA HIS A 94 -4.80 -17.67 15.80
C HIS A 94 -5.11 -18.91 14.94
N ASN A 95 -6.09 -18.82 14.04
CA ASN A 95 -6.58 -19.97 13.30
C ASN A 95 -5.76 -20.29 12.03
N TYR A 96 -5.19 -19.27 11.37
CA TYR A 96 -4.56 -19.44 10.05
C TYR A 96 -3.08 -19.03 10.00
N PHE A 97 -2.69 -18.02 10.78
CA PHE A 97 -1.34 -17.44 10.70
C PHE A 97 -0.67 -17.28 12.08
N PRO A 98 -0.54 -18.36 12.87
CA PRO A 98 -0.09 -18.25 14.27
C PRO A 98 1.35 -17.73 14.39
N ASN A 99 2.15 -17.92 13.34
CA ASN A 99 3.55 -17.47 13.28
C ASN A 99 3.71 -16.00 12.84
N LEU A 100 2.62 -15.32 12.47
CA LEU A 100 2.64 -13.92 12.02
C LEU A 100 2.10 -13.00 13.12
N SER A 101 2.63 -11.79 13.17
CA SER A 101 2.04 -10.72 13.99
C SER A 101 0.77 -10.18 13.35
N SER A 102 -0.17 -9.70 14.17
CA SER A 102 -1.42 -9.08 13.70
C SER A 102 -1.13 -7.91 12.75
N HIS A 103 -0.04 -7.18 12.98
CA HIS A 103 0.42 -6.11 12.10
C HIS A 103 0.83 -6.62 10.70
N GLN A 104 1.57 -7.72 10.61
CA GLN A 104 1.95 -8.30 9.30
C GLN A 104 0.72 -8.71 8.49
N ILE A 105 -0.27 -9.30 9.15
CA ILE A 105 -1.53 -9.73 8.54
C ILE A 105 -2.32 -8.52 8.02
N GLN A 106 -2.52 -7.49 8.87
CA GLN A 106 -3.22 -6.25 8.51
C GLN A 106 -2.52 -5.51 7.35
N ALA A 107 -1.19 -5.42 7.42
CA ALA A 107 -0.40 -4.77 6.37
C ALA A 107 -0.55 -5.50 5.03
N LYS A 108 -0.53 -6.84 5.05
CA LYS A 108 -0.76 -7.63 3.84
C LYS A 108 -2.17 -7.45 3.29
N TYR A 109 -3.20 -7.55 4.13
CA TYR A 109 -4.58 -7.36 3.69
C TYR A 109 -4.78 -5.97 3.05
N SER A 110 -4.26 -4.92 3.68
CA SER A 110 -4.32 -3.55 3.14
C SER A 110 -3.63 -3.45 1.78
N TYR A 111 -2.47 -4.09 1.62
CA TYR A 111 -1.79 -4.18 0.33
C TYR A 111 -2.65 -4.88 -0.74
N LEU A 112 -3.27 -6.02 -0.41
CA LEU A 112 -4.13 -6.76 -1.35
C LEU A 112 -5.35 -5.93 -1.78
N GLN A 113 -5.98 -5.21 -0.86
CA GLN A 113 -7.09 -4.30 -1.17
C GLN A 113 -6.66 -3.20 -2.16
N LEU A 114 -5.48 -2.61 -1.96
CA LEU A 114 -4.94 -1.62 -2.89
C LEU A 114 -4.67 -2.22 -4.28
N GLN A 115 -4.21 -3.46 -4.37
CA GLN A 115 -4.00 -4.13 -5.65
C GLN A 115 -5.32 -4.41 -6.37
N GLN A 116 -6.34 -4.86 -5.64
CA GLN A 116 -7.68 -5.08 -6.20
C GLN A 116 -8.28 -3.78 -6.74
N ALA A 117 -8.20 -2.67 -5.98
CA ALA A 117 -8.68 -1.37 -6.43
C ALA A 117 -7.96 -0.88 -7.70
N LYS A 118 -6.63 -1.04 -7.76
CA LYS A 118 -5.84 -0.69 -8.96
C LYS A 118 -6.24 -1.53 -10.17
N ALA A 119 -6.45 -2.83 -9.98
CA ALA A 119 -6.92 -3.71 -11.05
C ALA A 119 -8.31 -3.30 -11.56
N GLN A 120 -9.24 -2.97 -10.66
CA GLN A 120 -10.57 -2.49 -11.02
C GLN A 120 -10.52 -1.17 -11.81
N ILE A 121 -9.73 -0.19 -11.37
CA ILE A 121 -9.55 1.08 -12.09
C ILE A 121 -9.00 0.83 -13.50
N LYS A 122 -8.00 -0.06 -13.63
CA LYS A 122 -7.43 -0.42 -14.93
C LYS A 122 -8.46 -1.06 -15.85
N LEU A 123 -9.35 -1.90 -15.32
CA LEU A 123 -10.44 -2.51 -16.09
C LEU A 123 -11.44 -1.45 -16.55
N ILE A 124 -11.89 -0.56 -15.65
CA ILE A 124 -12.83 0.53 -15.97
C ILE A 124 -12.27 1.42 -17.09
N ASN A 125 -11.00 1.79 -17.01
CA ASN A 125 -10.35 2.64 -18.01
C ASN A 125 -10.19 1.97 -19.38
N ASN A 126 -10.25 0.64 -19.44
CA ASN A 126 -10.17 -0.15 -20.68
C ASN A 126 -11.54 -0.52 -21.25
N ILE A 127 -12.64 -0.11 -20.63
CA ILE A 127 -13.98 -0.32 -21.19
C ILE A 127 -14.09 0.56 -22.46
N PRO A 128 -14.33 -0.03 -23.66
CA PRO A 128 -14.60 0.75 -24.85
C PRO A 128 -15.81 1.63 -24.58
N GLN A 129 -15.70 2.94 -24.82
CA GLN A 129 -16.86 3.82 -24.79
C GLN A 129 -17.78 3.45 -25.96
N ILE A 130 -18.66 2.46 -25.75
CA ILE A 130 -19.74 2.14 -26.66
C ILE A 130 -20.53 3.44 -26.83
N GLN A 131 -20.68 3.92 -28.07
CA GLN A 131 -21.43 5.14 -28.37
C GLN A 131 -22.92 4.94 -28.10
N ILE A 132 -23.31 5.05 -26.83
CA ILE A 132 -24.71 5.04 -26.38
C ILE A 132 -25.49 6.22 -27.03
N SER A 133 -24.80 7.26 -27.48
CA SER A 133 -25.41 8.39 -28.19
C SER A 133 -26.06 8.02 -29.52
N GLN A 134 -25.61 6.96 -30.21
CA GLN A 134 -26.22 6.56 -31.48
C GLN A 134 -27.50 5.76 -31.26
N SER A 135 -27.53 4.87 -30.27
CA SER A 135 -28.67 3.98 -30.01
C SER A 135 -29.87 4.68 -29.36
N ILE A 136 -29.63 5.67 -28.48
CA ILE A 136 -30.72 6.46 -27.87
C ILE A 136 -31.42 7.31 -28.93
N ASN A 137 -30.67 8.01 -29.78
CA ASN A 137 -31.23 8.82 -30.86
C ASN A 137 -32.04 7.99 -31.86
N LEU A 138 -31.61 6.75 -32.15
CA LEU A 138 -32.34 5.82 -33.01
C LEU A 138 -33.65 5.36 -32.36
N PHE A 139 -33.65 5.02 -31.07
CA PHE A 139 -34.87 4.63 -30.36
C PHE A 139 -35.90 5.76 -30.27
N ASP A 140 -35.45 6.97 -29.95
CA ASP A 140 -36.30 8.16 -29.91
C ASP A 140 -36.85 8.51 -31.30
N TYR A 141 -36.05 8.36 -32.36
CA TYR A 141 -36.51 8.55 -33.73
C TYR A 141 -37.58 7.52 -34.15
N PHE A 142 -37.36 6.23 -33.86
CA PHE A 142 -38.33 5.17 -34.19
C PHE A 142 -39.65 5.30 -33.43
N THR A 143 -39.60 5.62 -32.14
CA THR A 143 -40.80 5.84 -31.32
C THR A 143 -41.59 7.04 -31.80
N ASN A 144 -40.94 8.16 -32.10
CA ASN A 144 -41.59 9.33 -32.68
C ASN A 144 -42.21 9.03 -34.05
N GLN A 145 -41.51 8.31 -34.94
CA GLN A 145 -42.04 7.97 -36.26
C GLN A 145 -43.25 7.02 -36.19
N THR A 146 -43.28 6.13 -35.21
CA THR A 146 -44.41 5.21 -34.95
C THR A 146 -45.62 5.96 -34.39
N LEU A 147 -45.42 6.91 -33.49
CA LEU A 147 -46.51 7.74 -32.95
C LEU A 147 -47.13 8.64 -34.02
N VAL A 148 -46.31 9.24 -34.89
CA VAL A 148 -46.79 10.08 -36.00
C VAL A 148 -47.67 9.29 -36.97
N SER A 149 -47.26 8.07 -37.34
CA SER A 149 -48.04 7.24 -38.27
C SER A 149 -49.37 6.77 -37.67
N GLN A 150 -49.40 6.47 -36.36
CA GLN A 150 -50.63 6.14 -35.64
C GLN A 150 -51.58 7.34 -35.53
N LEU A 151 -51.08 8.55 -35.33
CA LEU A 151 -51.92 9.75 -35.30
C LEU A 151 -52.47 10.10 -36.69
N GLN A 152 -51.67 9.95 -37.75
CA GLN A 152 -52.12 10.17 -39.13
C GLN A 152 -53.21 9.18 -39.55
N SER A 153 -53.11 7.91 -39.15
CA SER A 153 -54.15 6.92 -39.43
C SER A 153 -55.45 7.24 -38.69
N LEU A 154 -55.38 7.63 -37.41
CA LEU A 154 -56.55 8.02 -36.62
C LEU A 154 -57.24 9.28 -37.18
N LEU A 155 -56.48 10.29 -37.58
CA LEU A 155 -57.03 11.50 -38.19
C LEU A 155 -57.73 11.20 -39.53
N SER A 156 -57.19 10.28 -40.34
CA SER A 156 -57.80 9.87 -41.61
C SER A 156 -59.14 9.14 -41.45
N VAL A 157 -59.33 8.45 -40.32
CA VAL A 157 -60.58 7.74 -39.97
C VAL A 157 -61.65 8.69 -39.42
N VAL A 158 -61.24 9.77 -38.74
CA VAL A 158 -62.18 10.76 -38.17
C VAL A 158 -62.64 11.80 -39.21
N SER A 159 -61.93 11.92 -40.33
CA SER A 159 -62.27 12.84 -41.44
C SER A 159 -63.17 12.24 -42.54
N GLN A 160 -63.76 11.06 -42.33
CA GLN A 160 -64.74 10.40 -43.21
C GLN A 160 -66.11 10.36 -42.55
#